data_AF-A0A411YL33-F1
#
_entry.id   AF-A0A411YL33-F1
#
_cell.length_a   1.000
_cell.length_b   1.000
_cell.length_c   1.000
_cell.angle_alpha   90.00
_cell.angle_beta   90.00
_cell.angle_gamma   90.00
#
_symmetry.space_group_name_H-M   'P 1'
#
loop_
_entity.id
_entity.type
_entity.pdbx_description
1 polymer ?
#
loop_
_entity_poly.entity_id
_entity_poly.type
_entity_poly.pdbx_seq_one_letter_code
_entity_poly.pdbx_strand_id
1 'polypeptide(L)'
;MDEPARRGRCRPVTRAAARRSQHRRAGRRTARHGPRRGGDRSATGTPSGHPPPVARSHRAHRRHPAGEGRRPPVRGRRGGRPRGAGPRGSAPPGPGPRRRSGARRRCPRTPHPRRPLRPPRRTQPARVRPAPRPGGVAAPGAPRTGRRAVVPCRWSTVSAPGTGATSVRLPRDGCAAHARREDEDPAGTASTVRRWLVVEHPGPWGRDAVTDTRLSEEARAALERAQHESGARVLLARRHGQRGTDGHRILAGVTTARRRWLQRFEVDDLADLATVDWSPLAARRRLPDAEEVDGPQLLVCTHGRHDPCCAEHGRPLARALSAVEPAATWEASHVGGCRFAANLVVLPEGLYYGHVDAHAGPGIVSAHRTGRLSLAHLRGRSNLPFPVQAAEIALRRSTELDGIDDLEVASRTDQGGDVSVVFTGPHGGRWRVTVRTERDQEPRLLSCHGRPAVPPRYEPEITPLAPWDADGSPTGGSPTGGAPSG
;
A
#
# COMPACT_ATOMS: atom_id res chain seq x y z
N MET A 1 -43.52 70.00 -10.51
CA MET A 1 -43.33 69.25 -9.25
C MET A 1 -43.94 67.88 -9.47
N ASP A 2 -43.19 66.83 -9.12
CA ASP A 2 -43.57 65.40 -8.89
C ASP A 2 -44.55 64.72 -9.89
N GLU A 3 -44.27 63.54 -10.47
CA GLU A 3 -43.97 62.26 -9.80
C GLU A 3 -43.39 61.24 -10.83
N PRO A 4 -42.48 60.29 -10.46
CA PRO A 4 -41.83 59.39 -11.41
C PRO A 4 -42.47 57.98 -11.55
N ALA A 5 -42.58 57.50 -12.79
CA ALA A 5 -43.22 56.23 -13.14
C ALA A 5 -42.33 54.97 -13.03
N ARG A 6 -42.93 53.83 -12.69
CA ARG A 6 -42.29 52.51 -12.57
C ARG A 6 -41.97 51.84 -13.93
N ARG A 7 -40.79 51.22 -14.04
CA ARG A 7 -40.42 50.17 -15.02
C ARG A 7 -39.44 49.19 -14.34
N GLY A 8 -39.33 47.91 -14.67
CA GLY A 8 -40.08 47.04 -15.59
C GLY A 8 -39.51 45.61 -15.53
N ARG A 9 -40.32 44.58 -15.81
CA ARG A 9 -39.85 43.18 -15.90
C ARG A 9 -39.38 42.86 -17.33
N CYS A 10 -38.36 42.02 -17.49
CA CYS A 10 -38.36 40.96 -18.52
C CYS A 10 -37.28 39.88 -18.30
N ARG A 11 -37.51 38.72 -18.94
CA ARG A 11 -36.72 37.47 -18.88
C ARG A 11 -35.76 37.34 -20.09
N PRO A 12 -34.84 36.35 -20.12
CA PRO A 12 -33.64 36.39 -20.98
C PRO A 12 -33.86 35.88 -22.41
N VAL A 13 -32.92 36.23 -23.29
CA VAL A 13 -32.79 35.69 -24.65
C VAL A 13 -31.42 35.03 -24.81
N THR A 14 -31.42 33.80 -25.32
CA THR A 14 -30.22 33.03 -25.66
C THR A 14 -29.62 33.45 -27.00
N ARG A 15 -28.28 33.36 -27.16
CA ARG A 15 -27.68 33.30 -28.50
C ARG A 15 -26.36 32.55 -28.51
N ALA A 16 -26.33 31.46 -29.29
CA ALA A 16 -25.11 30.78 -29.69
C ALA A 16 -24.49 31.47 -30.92
N ALA A 17 -23.18 31.35 -31.11
CA ALA A 17 -22.49 31.73 -32.34
C ALA A 17 -21.41 30.71 -32.68
N ALA A 18 -21.52 30.07 -33.84
CA ALA A 18 -20.52 29.14 -34.36
C ALA A 18 -19.40 29.87 -35.12
N ARG A 19 -18.21 29.26 -35.19
CA ARG A 19 -17.21 29.59 -36.21
C ARG A 19 -16.81 28.32 -36.96
N ARG A 20 -16.88 28.39 -38.29
CA ARG A 20 -16.31 27.40 -39.21
C ARG A 20 -15.05 28.00 -39.83
N SER A 21 -14.04 27.18 -40.07
CA SER A 21 -13.04 27.41 -41.11
C SER A 21 -12.81 26.09 -41.85
N GLN A 22 -12.71 26.18 -43.17
CA GLN A 22 -12.53 25.02 -44.06
C GLN A 22 -11.19 25.17 -44.77
N HIS A 23 -10.44 24.08 -44.90
CA HIS A 23 -9.54 23.87 -46.03
C HIS A 23 -9.72 22.44 -46.56
N ARG A 24 -9.80 22.31 -47.88
CA ARG A 24 -9.94 21.04 -48.63
C ARG A 24 -8.92 21.00 -49.76
N ARG A 25 -8.26 19.84 -49.92
CA ARG A 25 -8.03 19.06 -51.16
C ARG A 25 -7.11 17.87 -50.79
N ALA A 26 -7.56 16.61 -50.87
CA ALA A 26 -7.66 15.73 -52.06
C ALA A 26 -6.28 15.24 -52.54
N GLY A 27 -5.95 13.96 -52.74
CA GLY A 27 -6.66 12.65 -52.74
C GLY A 27 -5.62 11.53 -52.46
N ARG A 28 -5.78 10.23 -52.73
CA ARG A 28 -6.75 9.42 -53.53
C ARG A 28 -7.07 8.10 -52.81
N ARG A 29 -8.12 7.41 -53.25
CA ARG A 29 -8.50 6.03 -52.83
C ARG A 29 -7.91 4.98 -53.79
N THR A 30 -7.69 3.75 -53.31
CA THR A 30 -8.11 2.50 -54.01
C THR A 30 -8.22 1.30 -53.06
N ALA A 31 -9.42 0.77 -52.88
CA ALA A 31 -9.71 -0.66 -52.68
C ALA A 31 -11.20 -0.89 -53.02
N ARG A 32 -11.51 -1.97 -53.73
CA ARG A 32 -12.86 -2.38 -54.16
C ARG A 32 -13.15 -3.81 -53.69
N HIS A 33 -14.40 -4.24 -53.90
CA HIS A 33 -14.99 -5.56 -53.64
C HIS A 33 -15.51 -5.73 -52.19
N GLY A 34 -16.73 -6.20 -51.94
CA GLY A 34 -17.84 -6.53 -52.85
C GLY A 34 -18.83 -7.47 -52.14
N PRO A 35 -20.14 -7.17 -52.06
CA PRO A 35 -21.06 -7.94 -51.21
C PRO A 35 -21.65 -9.16 -51.94
N ARG A 36 -21.94 -10.23 -51.20
CA ARG A 36 -22.88 -11.30 -51.62
C ARG A 36 -24.06 -11.38 -50.64
N ARG A 37 -25.20 -11.83 -51.19
CA ARG A 37 -26.56 -11.70 -50.64
C ARG A 37 -27.07 -13.00 -50.00
N GLY A 38 -28.20 -12.87 -49.28
CA GLY A 38 -29.13 -13.95 -48.92
C GLY A 38 -28.97 -14.40 -47.46
N GLY A 39 -30.02 -14.64 -46.69
CA GLY A 39 -31.48 -14.51 -46.90
C GLY A 39 -32.14 -15.20 -45.69
N ASP A 40 -32.91 -14.49 -44.87
CA ASP A 40 -34.38 -14.33 -44.94
C ASP A 40 -35.11 -15.32 -43.99
N ARG A 41 -36.22 -14.87 -43.40
CA ARG A 41 -37.27 -15.62 -42.63
C ARG A 41 -37.02 -16.02 -41.16
N SER A 42 -37.55 -15.17 -40.28
CA SER A 42 -38.62 -15.45 -39.30
C SER A 42 -39.01 -16.90 -38.97
N ALA A 43 -39.09 -17.22 -37.67
CA ALA A 43 -40.32 -17.72 -37.02
C ALA A 43 -40.19 -17.82 -35.48
N THR A 44 -41.33 -17.73 -34.80
CA THR A 44 -41.58 -17.88 -33.36
C THR A 44 -41.54 -19.34 -32.88
N GLY A 45 -41.21 -19.58 -31.61
CA GLY A 45 -41.57 -20.86 -30.94
C GLY A 45 -40.86 -21.14 -29.62
N THR A 46 -41.53 -20.87 -28.49
CA THR A 46 -41.28 -21.56 -27.20
C THR A 46 -42.01 -22.90 -27.23
N PRO A 47 -41.48 -23.97 -26.61
CA PRO A 47 -42.13 -24.41 -25.37
C PRO A 47 -41.19 -24.96 -24.29
N SER A 48 -41.73 -25.08 -23.08
CA SER A 48 -41.15 -25.67 -21.88
C SER A 48 -41.30 -27.20 -21.82
N GLY A 49 -40.41 -27.88 -21.09
CA GLY A 49 -40.50 -29.32 -20.79
C GLY A 49 -39.30 -29.83 -19.99
N HIS A 50 -39.53 -30.66 -18.95
CA HIS A 50 -38.51 -31.15 -18.00
C HIS A 50 -38.28 -32.70 -18.14
N PRO A 51 -37.43 -33.38 -17.32
CA PRO A 51 -36.53 -34.51 -17.71
C PRO A 51 -37.19 -35.91 -17.54
N PRO A 52 -36.50 -37.10 -17.42
CA PRO A 52 -35.07 -37.52 -17.42
C PRO A 52 -34.80 -38.71 -18.42
N PRO A 53 -33.87 -39.71 -18.27
CA PRO A 53 -32.77 -40.01 -17.31
C PRO A 53 -31.42 -40.57 -17.89
N VAL A 54 -30.63 -41.23 -17.02
CA VAL A 54 -29.34 -41.99 -17.10
C VAL A 54 -28.95 -42.79 -18.36
N ALA A 55 -27.62 -42.86 -18.62
CA ALA A 55 -26.86 -44.14 -18.69
C ALA A 55 -25.32 -43.97 -18.52
N ARG A 56 -24.65 -44.99 -17.98
CA ARG A 56 -23.19 -45.11 -17.76
C ARG A 56 -22.46 -45.73 -18.97
N SER A 57 -21.13 -45.57 -19.03
CA SER A 57 -20.24 -46.61 -19.59
C SER A 57 -18.97 -46.77 -18.72
N HIS A 58 -18.38 -47.97 -18.70
CA HIS A 58 -17.31 -48.39 -17.80
C HIS A 58 -16.10 -48.96 -18.57
N ARG A 59 -14.90 -48.74 -18.01
CA ARG A 59 -13.69 -49.61 -17.98
C ARG A 59 -13.15 -50.25 -19.26
N ALA A 60 -11.82 -50.14 -19.39
CA ALA A 60 -10.95 -51.28 -19.72
C ALA A 60 -9.72 -51.30 -18.79
N HIS A 61 -9.11 -52.49 -18.61
CA HIS A 61 -8.03 -52.79 -17.66
C HIS A 61 -6.75 -53.24 -18.37
N ARG A 62 -5.60 -53.19 -17.66
CA ARG A 62 -4.44 -54.15 -17.62
C ARG A 62 -3.08 -53.43 -17.63
N ARG A 63 -1.97 -53.97 -17.08
CA ARG A 63 -1.67 -54.88 -15.94
C ARG A 63 -0.13 -54.80 -15.72
N HIS A 64 0.37 -55.07 -14.53
CA HIS A 64 1.82 -55.23 -14.26
C HIS A 64 2.42 -56.47 -14.96
N PRO A 65 3.76 -56.56 -15.02
CA PRO A 65 4.41 -57.63 -14.26
C PRO A 65 5.53 -57.12 -13.30
N ALA A 66 5.93 -58.00 -12.38
CA ALA A 66 7.10 -57.85 -11.52
C ALA A 66 8.15 -58.92 -11.87
N GLY A 67 9.41 -58.69 -11.52
CA GLY A 67 10.52 -59.63 -11.71
C GLY A 67 11.67 -59.35 -10.73
N GLU A 68 12.21 -60.42 -10.15
CA GLU A 68 13.09 -60.42 -8.97
C GLU A 68 14.56 -60.02 -9.25
N GLY A 69 15.32 -59.63 -8.21
CA GLY A 69 16.77 -59.37 -8.35
C GLY A 69 17.50 -58.97 -7.05
N ARG A 70 18.22 -59.92 -6.45
CA ARG A 70 18.88 -59.84 -5.12
C ARG A 70 20.05 -58.83 -5.00
N ARG A 71 20.29 -58.33 -3.78
CA ARG A 71 21.55 -57.72 -3.25
C ARG A 71 22.67 -58.81 -3.11
N PRO A 72 23.97 -58.58 -2.73
CA PRO A 72 24.55 -57.47 -1.94
C PRO A 72 26.00 -57.01 -2.38
N PRO A 73 27.04 -56.74 -1.52
CA PRO A 73 27.69 -55.40 -1.51
C PRO A 73 29.24 -55.39 -1.64
N VAL A 74 29.86 -54.20 -1.82
CA VAL A 74 31.32 -54.03 -1.59
C VAL A 74 31.65 -52.76 -0.80
N ARG A 75 32.66 -52.90 0.07
CA ARG A 75 33.18 -51.92 1.04
C ARG A 75 33.96 -50.78 0.37
N GLY A 76 33.95 -49.59 0.98
CA GLY A 76 34.80 -48.46 0.56
C GLY A 76 36.20 -48.45 1.20
N ARG A 77 37.02 -47.45 0.86
CA ARG A 77 38.19 -47.01 1.65
C ARG A 77 38.62 -45.58 1.33
N ARG A 78 38.79 -44.79 2.41
CA ARG A 78 39.88 -43.83 2.70
C ARG A 78 40.49 -42.97 1.57
N GLY A 79 40.31 -41.65 1.73
CA GLY A 79 41.42 -40.76 2.08
C GLY A 79 42.13 -40.00 0.95
N GLY A 80 42.63 -38.79 1.28
CA GLY A 80 43.55 -38.04 0.43
C GLY A 80 43.24 -36.55 0.27
N ARG A 81 43.69 -35.71 1.21
CA ARG A 81 44.14 -34.34 0.84
C ARG A 81 45.50 -34.47 0.14
N PRO A 82 45.89 -33.50 -0.68
CA PRO A 82 47.08 -32.74 -0.29
C PRO A 82 46.93 -31.22 -0.37
N ARG A 83 47.86 -30.54 0.32
CA ARG A 83 48.14 -29.10 0.19
C ARG A 83 49.36 -28.91 -0.72
N GLY A 84 49.50 -27.73 -1.33
CA GLY A 84 50.70 -27.30 -2.07
C GLY A 84 50.28 -26.39 -3.24
N ALA A 85 50.34 -25.07 -3.13
CA ALA A 85 51.53 -24.21 -3.24
C ALA A 85 51.98 -23.97 -4.70
N GLY A 86 52.02 -22.70 -5.12
CA GLY A 86 52.65 -22.26 -6.40
C GLY A 86 54.19 -22.17 -6.27
N PRO A 87 54.93 -21.32 -7.04
CA PRO A 87 54.48 -20.12 -7.79
C PRO A 87 55.19 -19.89 -9.17
N ARG A 88 55.11 -18.64 -9.70
CA ARG A 88 55.84 -18.08 -10.88
C ARG A 88 55.29 -18.57 -12.24
N GLY A 89 55.16 -17.79 -13.33
CA GLY A 89 55.32 -16.35 -13.64
C GLY A 89 54.54 -16.05 -14.94
N SER A 90 54.67 -14.97 -15.72
CA SER A 90 55.44 -13.70 -15.66
C SER A 90 54.77 -12.66 -16.61
N ALA A 91 55.13 -11.37 -16.53
CA ALA A 91 54.80 -10.35 -17.53
C ALA A 91 55.87 -10.29 -18.65
N PRO A 92 55.64 -9.59 -19.79
CA PRO A 92 56.26 -8.25 -19.95
C PRO A 92 55.34 -7.26 -20.75
N PRO A 93 55.79 -6.18 -21.45
CA PRO A 93 55.44 -4.82 -21.02
C PRO A 93 54.67 -3.98 -22.07
N GLY A 94 54.13 -2.84 -21.64
CA GLY A 94 53.55 -1.82 -22.55
C GLY A 94 54.51 -0.66 -22.89
N PRO A 95 54.15 0.24 -23.82
CA PRO A 95 54.83 1.51 -24.04
C PRO A 95 54.09 2.70 -23.40
N GLY A 96 54.86 3.66 -22.87
CA GLY A 96 54.37 4.83 -22.14
C GLY A 96 53.82 6.00 -22.99
N PRO A 97 53.42 7.10 -22.34
CA PRO A 97 52.60 8.15 -22.95
C PRO A 97 53.39 9.17 -23.78
N ARG A 98 52.88 9.51 -24.97
CA ARG A 98 53.41 10.64 -25.76
C ARG A 98 52.81 11.97 -25.31
N ARG A 99 53.68 12.87 -24.88
CA ARG A 99 53.35 14.30 -24.69
C ARG A 99 53.01 14.94 -26.03
N ARG A 100 51.92 15.71 -26.10
CA ARG A 100 51.82 16.85 -27.01
C ARG A 100 51.27 18.07 -26.28
N SER A 101 52.02 19.16 -26.37
CA SER A 101 51.65 20.50 -25.96
C SER A 101 50.51 21.02 -26.85
N GLY A 102 49.45 21.53 -26.22
CA GLY A 102 48.33 22.22 -26.87
C GLY A 102 47.98 23.47 -26.08
N ALA A 103 47.91 24.62 -26.75
CA ALA A 103 47.98 25.92 -26.09
C ALA A 103 46.72 26.30 -25.30
N ARG A 104 46.96 27.14 -24.28
CA ARG A 104 45.96 27.79 -23.43
C ARG A 104 44.94 28.59 -24.26
N ARG A 105 43.65 28.37 -24.04
CA ARG A 105 42.61 29.41 -24.15
C ARG A 105 41.74 29.38 -22.90
N ARG A 106 42.04 30.26 -21.93
CA ARG A 106 41.14 30.61 -20.83
C ARG A 106 40.31 31.81 -21.27
N CYS A 107 39.00 31.63 -21.40
CA CYS A 107 38.05 32.73 -21.45
C CYS A 107 37.33 32.85 -20.08
N PRO A 108 36.79 34.04 -19.74
CA PRO A 108 36.75 34.47 -18.34
C PRO A 108 35.64 33.81 -17.51
N ARG A 109 35.92 33.60 -16.23
CA ARG A 109 34.88 33.38 -15.21
C ARG A 109 34.12 34.69 -15.02
N THR A 110 32.84 34.71 -15.34
CA THR A 110 31.91 35.79 -14.98
C THR A 110 31.82 35.91 -13.44
N PRO A 111 31.93 37.10 -12.85
CA PRO A 111 31.75 37.28 -11.41
C PRO A 111 30.28 37.11 -11.03
N HIS A 112 29.97 36.24 -10.06
CA HIS A 112 28.66 36.24 -9.42
C HIS A 112 28.48 37.56 -8.63
N PRO A 113 27.31 38.23 -8.74
CA PRO A 113 27.04 39.42 -7.94
C PRO A 113 26.99 39.07 -6.45
N ARG A 114 27.71 39.85 -5.64
CA ARG A 114 27.75 39.66 -4.19
C ARG A 114 26.38 39.96 -3.58
N ARG A 115 25.89 39.02 -2.77
CA ARG A 115 24.65 39.14 -1.99
C ARG A 115 24.78 40.34 -1.01
N PRO A 116 23.84 41.30 -0.98
CA PRO A 116 23.95 42.45 -0.08
C PRO A 116 23.88 42.03 1.38
N LEU A 117 24.68 42.69 2.21
CA LEU A 117 24.73 42.47 3.66
C LEU A 117 23.41 42.95 4.30
N ARG A 118 22.90 42.19 5.28
CA ARG A 118 21.74 42.61 6.08
C ARG A 118 22.10 43.82 6.95
N PRO A 119 21.25 44.86 7.02
CA PRO A 119 21.40 45.91 8.03
C PRO A 119 21.19 45.35 9.46
N PRO A 120 21.78 45.96 10.48
CA PRO A 120 21.67 45.51 11.86
C PRO A 120 20.23 45.62 12.41
N ARG A 121 19.91 44.76 13.37
CA ARG A 121 18.58 44.70 14.00
C ARG A 121 18.31 45.98 14.81
N ARG A 122 17.27 46.73 14.46
CA ARG A 122 16.63 47.68 15.40
C ARG A 122 16.03 46.88 16.57
N THR A 123 16.38 47.27 17.79
CA THR A 123 15.73 46.84 19.02
C THR A 123 14.29 47.34 19.04
N GLN A 124 13.34 46.46 19.38
CA GLN A 124 11.97 46.84 19.70
C GLN A 124 11.77 46.70 21.23
N PRO A 125 11.09 47.65 21.90
CA PRO A 125 10.84 47.57 23.33
C PRO A 125 9.88 46.43 23.69
N ALA A 126 10.02 45.91 24.91
CA ALA A 126 9.25 44.77 25.40
C ALA A 126 7.74 45.06 25.45
N ARG A 127 6.92 44.16 24.90
CA ARG A 127 5.47 44.20 25.08
C ARG A 127 5.09 43.53 26.40
N VAL A 128 4.42 44.30 27.26
CA VAL A 128 3.87 43.87 28.55
C VAL A 128 2.79 42.79 28.33
N ARG A 129 2.78 41.76 29.19
CA ARG A 129 1.71 40.74 29.23
C ARG A 129 0.53 41.23 30.09
N PRO A 130 -0.73 41.09 29.66
CA PRO A 130 -1.88 41.26 30.54
C PRO A 130 -2.02 40.09 31.52
N ALA A 131 -2.51 40.36 32.73
CA ALA A 131 -2.76 39.37 33.78
C ALA A 131 -4.09 38.61 33.59
N PRO A 132 -4.24 37.40 34.15
CA PRO A 132 -5.49 36.63 34.08
C PRO A 132 -6.56 37.16 35.06
N ARG A 133 -7.84 36.97 34.73
CA ARG A 133 -8.98 37.18 35.64
C ARG A 133 -9.60 35.82 36.07
N PRO A 134 -10.18 35.70 37.28
CA PRO A 134 -10.58 34.42 37.85
C PRO A 134 -12.04 34.00 37.59
N GLY A 135 -12.25 32.68 37.65
CA GLY A 135 -13.40 31.91 38.16
C GLY A 135 -14.86 32.39 38.02
N GLY A 136 -15.69 31.52 37.42
CA GLY A 136 -17.17 31.49 37.54
C GLY A 136 -17.68 30.06 37.31
N VAL A 137 -18.77 29.65 37.97
CA VAL A 137 -19.14 28.23 38.20
C VAL A 137 -20.39 27.77 37.40
N ALA A 138 -20.51 26.45 37.20
CA ALA A 138 -21.59 25.62 36.62
C ALA A 138 -23.06 25.97 37.01
N ALA A 139 -24.17 25.48 36.41
CA ALA A 139 -24.58 24.68 35.21
C ALA A 139 -26.16 24.72 35.17
N PRO A 140 -26.99 23.78 34.63
CA PRO A 140 -26.91 22.75 33.57
C PRO A 140 -28.04 22.85 32.48
N GLY A 141 -28.12 21.96 31.46
CA GLY A 141 -29.25 22.02 30.50
C GLY A 141 -29.40 21.11 29.25
N ALA A 142 -29.19 19.78 29.33
CA ALA A 142 -29.89 18.75 28.49
C ALA A 142 -29.69 18.75 26.92
N PRO A 143 -30.17 17.73 26.15
CA PRO A 143 -29.32 17.10 25.11
C PRO A 143 -29.84 17.10 23.66
N ARG A 144 -28.93 17.03 22.66
CA ARG A 144 -29.27 16.66 21.27
C ARG A 144 -28.23 15.72 20.59
N THR A 145 -28.59 14.44 20.54
CA THR A 145 -28.48 13.52 19.39
C THR A 145 -27.28 13.63 18.43
N GLY A 146 -26.29 12.76 18.63
CA GLY A 146 -25.82 11.80 17.61
C GLY A 146 -25.46 12.27 16.20
N ARG A 147 -24.18 12.64 15.98
CA ARG A 147 -23.49 12.43 14.71
C ARG A 147 -22.14 11.75 14.95
N ARG A 148 -21.93 10.57 14.36
CA ARG A 148 -20.61 9.89 14.36
C ARG A 148 -19.69 10.59 13.37
N ALA A 149 -18.84 11.49 13.86
CA ALA A 149 -17.74 12.04 13.07
C ALA A 149 -16.72 10.92 12.76
N VAL A 150 -16.25 10.87 11.52
CA VAL A 150 -15.09 10.05 11.14
C VAL A 150 -13.85 10.75 11.69
N VAL A 151 -13.32 10.24 12.79
CA VAL A 151 -12.11 10.80 13.44
C VAL A 151 -10.89 10.43 12.58
N PRO A 152 -10.15 11.39 12.00
CA PRO A 152 -8.86 11.10 11.38
C PRO A 152 -7.91 10.58 12.47
N CYS A 153 -7.04 9.62 12.13
CA CYS A 153 -6.14 8.94 13.07
C CYS A 153 -5.05 9.87 13.66
N ARG A 154 -5.47 10.80 14.51
CA ARG A 154 -4.61 11.61 15.37
C ARG A 154 -4.15 10.69 16.50
N TRP A 155 -2.84 10.43 16.57
CA TRP A 155 -2.26 9.78 17.72
C TRP A 155 -2.35 10.78 18.88
N SER A 156 -3.35 10.63 19.73
CA SER A 156 -3.53 11.45 20.92
C SER A 156 -2.38 11.19 21.88
N THR A 157 -1.42 12.10 21.91
CA THR A 157 -0.36 12.12 22.92
C THR A 157 -0.98 12.38 24.28
N VAL A 158 -1.23 11.32 25.04
CA VAL A 158 -1.44 11.42 26.48
C VAL A 158 -0.08 11.76 27.08
N SER A 159 0.10 13.02 27.48
CA SER A 159 1.28 13.44 28.22
C SER A 159 1.19 12.87 29.64
N ALA A 160 2.00 11.85 29.95
CA ALA A 160 2.22 11.45 31.33
C ALA A 160 2.90 12.61 32.11
N PRO A 161 2.54 12.83 33.39
CA PRO A 161 3.28 13.75 34.25
C PRO A 161 4.71 13.23 34.48
N GLY A 162 5.66 14.14 34.60
CA GLY A 162 7.08 13.84 34.39
C GLY A 162 7.72 12.97 35.48
N THR A 163 8.29 11.84 35.05
CA THR A 163 9.49 11.23 35.64
C THR A 163 10.63 11.28 34.61
N GLY A 164 11.87 11.10 35.07
CA GLY A 164 13.11 11.52 34.37
C GLY A 164 13.14 11.28 32.86
N ALA A 165 13.37 12.35 32.09
CA ALA A 165 13.56 12.28 30.65
C ALA A 165 14.92 11.65 30.31
N THR A 166 15.00 10.31 30.37
CA THR A 166 16.12 9.54 29.85
C THR A 166 16.30 9.92 28.38
N SER A 167 17.40 10.62 28.06
CA SER A 167 17.64 11.08 26.70
C SER A 167 17.98 9.90 25.80
N VAL A 168 16.95 9.30 25.18
CA VAL A 168 17.11 8.32 24.10
C VAL A 168 17.95 8.99 23.02
N ARG A 169 19.25 8.64 22.96
CA ARG A 169 20.15 9.21 21.97
C ARG A 169 19.67 8.77 20.60
N LEU A 170 19.39 9.73 19.72
CA LEU A 170 19.04 9.43 18.32
C LEU A 170 20.14 8.52 17.73
N PRO A 171 19.80 7.31 17.23
CA PRO A 171 20.74 6.46 16.51
C PRO A 171 21.34 7.25 15.36
N ARG A 172 22.67 7.33 15.29
CA ARG A 172 23.39 8.14 14.28
C ARG A 172 23.13 7.66 12.85
N ASP A 173 22.67 6.43 12.73
CA ASP A 173 22.32 5.63 11.57
C ASP A 173 20.82 5.65 11.21
N GLY A 174 19.98 6.32 12.01
CA GLY A 174 18.55 6.50 11.73
C GLY A 174 17.63 5.39 12.26
N CYS A 175 16.32 5.63 12.16
CA CYS A 175 15.30 4.77 12.76
C CYS A 175 15.26 3.35 12.17
N ALA A 176 15.52 3.20 10.87
CA ALA A 176 15.43 1.90 10.20
C ALA A 176 16.61 0.97 10.49
N ALA A 177 17.81 1.53 10.65
CA ALA A 177 18.99 0.76 11.03
C ALA A 177 19.00 0.39 12.52
N HIS A 178 18.37 1.19 13.38
CA HIS A 178 18.07 0.81 14.77
C HIS A 178 17.04 -0.32 14.85
N ALA A 179 15.88 -0.22 14.20
CA ALA A 179 14.87 -1.29 14.23
C ALA A 179 15.42 -2.65 13.73
N ARG A 180 16.31 -2.63 12.71
CA ARG A 180 17.03 -3.83 12.25
C ARG A 180 18.03 -4.39 13.27
N ARG A 181 18.61 -3.57 14.16
CA ARG A 181 19.49 -4.06 15.24
C ARG A 181 18.72 -4.71 16.38
N GLU A 182 17.55 -4.15 16.70
CA GLU A 182 16.67 -4.69 17.76
C GLU A 182 15.81 -5.88 17.28
N ASP A 183 16.07 -6.40 16.07
CA ASP A 183 15.28 -7.42 15.36
C ASP A 183 13.76 -7.18 15.44
N GLU A 184 13.35 -5.92 15.22
CA GLU A 184 11.97 -5.51 15.49
C GLU A 184 11.00 -6.08 14.46
N ASP A 185 10.11 -6.97 14.90
CA ASP A 185 9.15 -7.63 14.02
C ASP A 185 8.20 -6.61 13.34
N PRO A 186 8.16 -6.55 11.99
CA PRO A 186 7.19 -5.75 11.25
C PRO A 186 5.71 -6.14 11.48
N ALA A 187 5.42 -7.33 12.02
CA ALA A 187 4.07 -7.88 12.13
C ALA A 187 3.11 -7.01 12.96
N GLY A 188 1.89 -6.83 12.45
CA GLY A 188 0.86 -6.04 13.12
C GLY A 188 0.95 -4.53 12.90
N THR A 189 1.82 -4.06 11.99
CA THR A 189 2.13 -2.61 11.87
C THR A 189 1.62 -1.96 10.58
N ALA A 190 0.90 -2.69 9.72
CA ALA A 190 0.36 -2.14 8.47
C ALA A 190 -0.73 -1.11 8.76
N SER A 191 -0.70 0.06 8.11
CA SER A 191 -1.72 1.09 8.36
C SER A 191 -3.13 0.59 8.01
N THR A 192 -4.10 0.86 8.89
CA THR A 192 -5.50 0.49 8.68
C THR A 192 -6.15 1.39 7.63
N VAL A 193 -6.22 0.90 6.39
CA VAL A 193 -6.72 1.62 5.21
C VAL A 193 -7.64 0.68 4.41
N ARG A 194 -8.83 1.16 4.03
CA ARG A 194 -9.83 0.37 3.27
C ARG A 194 -10.22 0.98 1.93
N ARG A 195 -9.78 2.20 1.67
CA ARG A 195 -10.04 2.97 0.45
C ARG A 195 -8.79 3.77 0.12
N TRP A 196 -8.48 3.88 -1.16
CA TRP A 196 -7.23 4.45 -1.65
C TRP A 196 -7.52 5.50 -2.70
N LEU A 197 -6.75 6.60 -2.65
CA LEU A 197 -6.68 7.60 -3.71
C LEU A 197 -5.20 7.90 -3.96
N VAL A 198 -4.62 7.28 -4.97
CA VAL A 198 -3.21 7.51 -5.36
C VAL A 198 -3.21 8.51 -6.51
N VAL A 199 -2.50 9.62 -6.33
CA VAL A 199 -2.53 10.78 -7.22
C VAL A 199 -1.16 10.98 -7.83
N GLU A 200 -1.05 10.90 -9.15
CA GLU A 200 0.21 11.17 -9.86
C GLU A 200 0.60 12.65 -9.70
N HIS A 201 1.71 12.90 -9.02
CA HIS A 201 2.30 14.22 -8.83
C HIS A 201 3.84 14.11 -8.96
N PRO A 202 4.42 14.47 -10.11
CA PRO A 202 5.84 14.29 -10.40
C PRO A 202 6.75 15.24 -9.61
N GLY A 203 6.21 16.36 -9.12
CA GLY A 203 6.96 17.38 -8.40
C GLY A 203 7.45 16.95 -7.01
N PRO A 204 8.35 17.73 -6.39
CA PRO A 204 8.92 17.43 -5.08
C PRO A 204 7.86 17.54 -3.97
N TRP A 205 7.79 16.52 -3.13
CA TRP A 205 6.92 16.52 -1.94
C TRP A 205 7.58 17.21 -0.75
N GLY A 206 6.81 17.96 0.04
CA GLY A 206 7.28 18.58 1.28
C GLY A 206 7.34 17.60 2.46
N ARG A 207 7.18 18.02 3.72
CA ARG A 207 7.26 17.09 4.88
C ARG A 207 5.97 16.30 5.04
N ASP A 208 4.84 16.99 4.98
CA ASP A 208 3.56 16.40 4.60
C ASP A 208 3.42 16.46 3.07
N ALA A 209 2.92 15.39 2.44
CA ALA A 209 2.87 15.34 0.98
C ALA A 209 1.69 16.13 0.40
N VAL A 210 0.57 16.27 1.10
CA VAL A 210 -0.60 16.98 0.56
C VAL A 210 -0.52 18.47 0.91
N THR A 211 -0.12 18.83 2.13
CA THR A 211 -0.09 20.24 2.54
C THR A 211 1.15 21.00 2.03
N ASP A 212 2.33 20.38 2.10
CA ASP A 212 3.62 21.07 1.88
C ASP A 212 4.17 20.95 0.45
N THR A 213 3.45 20.26 -0.43
CA THR A 213 3.76 20.20 -1.87
C THR A 213 3.32 21.50 -2.53
N ARG A 214 3.99 21.89 -3.63
CA ARG A 214 3.65 23.07 -4.44
C ARG A 214 2.41 22.80 -5.32
N LEU A 215 1.28 22.61 -4.67
CA LEU A 215 -0.04 22.58 -5.29
C LEU A 215 -0.62 24.01 -5.34
N SER A 216 -1.56 24.25 -6.25
CA SER A 216 -2.48 25.40 -6.15
C SER A 216 -3.39 25.23 -4.92
N GLU A 217 -3.97 26.33 -4.44
CA GLU A 217 -4.92 26.26 -3.31
C GLU A 217 -6.17 25.47 -3.70
N GLU A 218 -6.59 25.60 -4.97
CA GLU A 218 -7.68 24.86 -5.59
C GLU A 218 -7.40 23.35 -5.61
N ALA A 219 -6.22 22.93 -6.05
CA ALA A 219 -5.82 21.52 -6.05
C ALA A 219 -5.68 20.95 -4.62
N ARG A 220 -5.14 21.73 -3.68
CA ARG A 220 -5.08 21.31 -2.26
C ARG A 220 -6.49 21.10 -1.70
N ALA A 221 -7.36 22.09 -1.84
CA ALA A 221 -8.75 22.01 -1.39
C ALA A 221 -9.51 20.86 -2.06
N ALA A 222 -9.20 20.57 -3.33
CA ALA A 222 -9.79 19.44 -4.05
C ALA A 222 -9.35 18.08 -3.49
N LEU A 223 -8.07 17.89 -3.18
CA LEU A 223 -7.56 16.68 -2.53
C LEU A 223 -8.08 16.51 -1.09
N GLU A 224 -8.18 17.59 -0.32
CA GLU A 224 -8.70 17.56 1.04
C GLU A 224 -10.18 17.17 1.08
N ARG A 225 -11.00 17.74 0.18
CA ARG A 225 -12.40 17.35 0.02
C ARG A 225 -12.53 15.90 -0.46
N ALA A 226 -11.76 15.48 -1.47
CA ALA A 226 -11.76 14.10 -1.95
C ALA A 226 -11.41 13.10 -0.84
N GLN A 227 -10.42 13.41 0.01
CA GLN A 227 -10.07 12.63 1.19
C GLN A 227 -11.23 12.53 2.19
N HIS A 228 -11.87 13.66 2.50
CA HIS A 228 -12.95 13.75 3.48
C HIS A 228 -14.21 13.00 3.02
N GLU A 229 -14.65 13.22 1.77
CA GLU A 229 -15.88 12.65 1.22
C GLU A 229 -15.76 11.14 0.97
N SER A 230 -14.67 10.69 0.34
CA SER A 230 -14.45 9.26 0.11
C SER A 230 -14.10 8.49 1.40
N GLY A 231 -13.46 9.15 2.37
CA GLY A 231 -12.76 8.48 3.47
C GLY A 231 -11.66 7.53 2.96
N ALA A 232 -11.00 7.89 1.85
CA ALA A 232 -9.83 7.23 1.30
C ALA A 232 -8.54 7.79 1.87
N ARG A 233 -7.48 6.99 1.91
CA ARG A 233 -6.13 7.50 2.14
C ARG A 233 -5.61 8.11 0.84
N VAL A 234 -5.31 9.40 0.87
CA VAL A 234 -4.61 10.07 -0.24
C VAL A 234 -3.11 9.77 -0.15
N LEU A 235 -2.51 9.41 -1.27
CA LEU A 235 -1.07 9.31 -1.46
C LEU A 235 -0.69 10.07 -2.73
N LEU A 236 0.38 10.86 -2.68
CA LEU A 236 1.00 11.36 -3.90
C LEU A 236 1.99 10.31 -4.41
N ALA A 237 2.03 10.09 -5.71
CA ALA A 237 2.91 9.11 -6.34
C ALA A 237 3.54 9.66 -7.62
N ARG A 238 4.60 9.01 -8.11
CA ARG A 238 5.17 9.26 -9.44
C ARG A 238 5.78 7.98 -9.98
N ARG A 239 5.86 7.84 -11.31
CA ARG A 239 6.64 6.77 -11.92
C ARG A 239 8.14 6.95 -11.67
N HIS A 240 8.84 5.84 -11.39
CA HIS A 240 10.28 5.89 -11.12
C HIS A 240 11.05 6.28 -12.38
N GLY A 241 11.95 7.26 -12.28
CA GLY A 241 12.82 7.71 -13.37
C GLY A 241 12.12 8.50 -14.49
N GLN A 242 10.78 8.59 -14.50
CA GLN A 242 10.04 9.36 -15.50
C GLN A 242 9.90 10.82 -15.06
N ARG A 243 9.86 11.71 -16.06
CA ARG A 243 9.30 13.06 -15.90
C ARG A 243 7.80 12.93 -16.14
N GLY A 244 6.99 13.75 -15.46
CA GLY A 244 5.53 13.66 -15.56
C GLY A 244 5.03 13.79 -16.99
N THR A 245 3.91 13.14 -17.26
CA THR A 245 3.13 13.32 -18.49
C THR A 245 2.37 14.64 -18.46
N ASP A 246 1.78 15.01 -19.59
CA ASP A 246 0.64 15.94 -19.57
C ASP A 246 -0.51 15.26 -18.83
N GLY A 247 -1.21 16.01 -17.96
CA GLY A 247 -2.24 15.47 -17.07
C GLY A 247 -1.74 14.59 -15.92
N HIS A 248 -2.67 14.20 -15.06
CA HIS A 248 -2.46 13.49 -13.80
C HIS A 248 -3.29 12.21 -13.74
N ARG A 249 -2.62 11.05 -13.61
CA ARG A 249 -3.31 9.78 -13.36
C ARG A 249 -3.76 9.67 -11.91
N ILE A 250 -5.01 9.24 -11.74
CA ILE A 250 -5.64 9.00 -10.45
C ILE A 250 -5.97 7.52 -10.35
N LEU A 251 -5.55 6.85 -9.28
CA LEU A 251 -5.98 5.50 -8.94
C LEU A 251 -6.91 5.55 -7.73
N ALA A 252 -8.16 5.13 -7.90
CA ALA A 252 -9.16 5.03 -6.84
C ALA A 252 -9.49 3.56 -6.57
N GLY A 253 -9.56 3.13 -5.31
CA GLY A 253 -9.81 1.71 -5.03
C GLY A 253 -10.24 1.37 -3.62
N VAL A 254 -10.62 0.11 -3.43
CA VAL A 254 -11.12 -0.45 -2.18
C VAL A 254 -10.33 -1.70 -1.82
N THR A 255 -9.91 -1.79 -0.56
CA THR A 255 -9.35 -3.00 0.04
C THR A 255 -10.24 -3.48 1.18
N THR A 256 -10.87 -4.64 1.00
CA THR A 256 -11.59 -5.37 2.05
C THR A 256 -11.45 -6.87 1.83
N ALA A 257 -11.85 -7.69 2.82
CA ALA A 257 -11.84 -9.15 2.68
C ALA A 257 -12.63 -9.64 1.46
N ARG A 258 -13.85 -9.09 1.24
CA ARG A 258 -14.81 -9.52 0.20
C ARG A 258 -14.78 -8.72 -1.10
N ARG A 259 -14.08 -7.58 -1.15
CA ARG A 259 -13.98 -6.70 -2.33
C ARG A 259 -12.61 -6.05 -2.37
N ARG A 260 -11.89 -6.29 -3.46
CA ARG A 260 -10.59 -5.72 -3.82
C ARG A 260 -10.69 -5.27 -5.27
N TRP A 261 -10.48 -3.98 -5.53
CA TRP A 261 -10.48 -3.43 -6.89
C TRP A 261 -9.78 -2.07 -6.90
N LEU A 262 -9.31 -1.69 -8.09
CA LEU A 262 -8.73 -0.40 -8.41
C LEU A 262 -9.29 0.04 -9.76
N GLN A 263 -9.71 1.29 -9.85
CA GLN A 263 -9.97 1.97 -11.11
C GLN A 263 -8.94 3.09 -11.33
N ARG A 264 -8.72 3.46 -12.59
CA ARG A 264 -7.95 4.63 -13.00
C ARG A 264 -8.82 5.61 -13.77
N PHE A 265 -8.46 6.88 -13.69
CA PHE A 265 -8.86 7.92 -14.63
C PHE A 265 -7.76 8.98 -14.68
N GLU A 266 -7.88 9.94 -15.59
CA GLU A 266 -6.89 11.01 -15.77
C GLU A 266 -7.61 12.38 -15.69
N VAL A 267 -6.92 13.38 -15.15
CA VAL A 267 -7.39 14.78 -15.06
C VAL A 267 -6.31 15.73 -15.55
N ASP A 268 -6.66 16.83 -16.20
CA ASP A 268 -5.67 17.77 -16.74
C ASP A 268 -5.02 18.60 -15.62
N ASP A 269 -5.81 19.10 -14.67
CA ASP A 269 -5.34 19.73 -13.42
C ASP A 269 -5.87 18.96 -12.19
N LEU A 270 -5.09 18.90 -11.11
CA LEU A 270 -5.53 18.34 -9.83
C LEU A 270 -6.68 19.13 -9.20
N ALA A 271 -6.89 20.39 -9.59
CA ALA A 271 -8.07 21.18 -9.24
C ALA A 271 -9.36 20.57 -9.79
N ASP A 272 -9.33 19.86 -10.93
CA ASP A 272 -10.51 19.25 -11.56
C ASP A 272 -11.14 18.14 -10.72
N LEU A 273 -10.40 17.61 -9.73
CA LEU A 273 -10.94 16.74 -8.68
C LEU A 273 -12.05 17.41 -7.85
N ALA A 274 -12.25 18.73 -8.00
CA ALA A 274 -13.43 19.51 -7.60
C ALA A 274 -14.75 19.06 -8.23
N THR A 275 -14.71 18.45 -9.41
CA THR A 275 -15.90 18.04 -10.18
C THR A 275 -16.31 16.58 -9.97
N VAL A 276 -15.42 15.76 -9.39
CA VAL A 276 -15.62 14.32 -9.19
C VAL A 276 -16.55 14.06 -8.00
N ASP A 277 -17.61 13.28 -8.18
CA ASP A 277 -18.41 12.73 -7.08
C ASP A 277 -17.68 11.57 -6.40
N TRP A 278 -17.26 11.78 -5.15
CA TRP A 278 -16.59 10.77 -4.34
C TRP A 278 -17.54 9.85 -3.56
N SER A 279 -18.86 10.10 -3.61
CA SER A 279 -19.89 9.30 -2.94
C SER A 279 -19.89 7.80 -3.31
N PRO A 280 -19.59 7.37 -4.56
CA PRO A 280 -19.50 5.95 -4.88
C PRO A 280 -18.33 5.28 -4.14
N LEU A 281 -17.15 5.90 -4.13
CA LEU A 281 -15.97 5.40 -3.44
C LEU A 281 -16.20 5.37 -1.91
N ALA A 282 -16.87 6.38 -1.35
CA ALA A 282 -17.34 6.38 0.03
C ALA A 282 -18.21 5.15 0.34
N ALA A 283 -19.17 4.85 -0.54
CA ALA A 283 -20.02 3.65 -0.49
C ALA A 283 -19.31 2.34 -0.91
N ARG A 284 -18.00 2.38 -1.22
CA ARG A 284 -17.18 1.26 -1.73
C ARG A 284 -17.68 0.67 -3.06
N ARG A 285 -18.37 1.48 -3.85
CA ARG A 285 -18.74 1.23 -5.24
C ARG A 285 -17.70 1.85 -6.17
N ARG A 286 -17.68 1.35 -7.40
CA ARG A 286 -16.90 1.90 -8.51
C ARG A 286 -17.31 3.35 -8.80
N LEU A 287 -16.35 4.17 -9.22
CA LEU A 287 -16.62 5.47 -9.82
C LEU A 287 -17.19 5.27 -11.24
N PRO A 288 -18.16 6.09 -11.69
CA PRO A 288 -18.54 6.16 -13.09
C PRO A 288 -17.34 6.50 -13.98
N ASP A 289 -17.37 6.00 -15.22
CA ASP A 289 -16.46 6.39 -16.31
C ASP A 289 -14.94 6.21 -16.06
N ALA A 290 -14.56 5.54 -14.96
CA ALA A 290 -13.19 5.17 -14.63
C ALA A 290 -12.89 3.72 -15.04
N GLU A 291 -11.75 3.50 -15.69
CA GLU A 291 -11.34 2.19 -16.21
C GLU A 291 -10.86 1.27 -15.08
N GLU A 292 -11.17 -0.02 -15.11
CA GLU A 292 -10.59 -0.98 -14.15
C GLU A 292 -9.07 -1.12 -14.36
N VAL A 293 -8.34 -1.39 -13.29
CA VAL A 293 -6.89 -1.61 -13.28
C VAL A 293 -6.61 -3.09 -13.10
N ASP A 294 -6.16 -3.73 -14.17
CA ASP A 294 -5.72 -5.11 -14.14
C ASP A 294 -4.34 -5.23 -13.49
N GLY A 295 -4.21 -6.21 -12.58
CA GLY A 295 -2.95 -6.53 -11.90
C GLY A 295 -2.54 -5.55 -10.79
N PRO A 296 -1.43 -5.86 -10.09
CA PRO A 296 -1.04 -5.14 -8.88
C PRO A 296 -0.51 -3.74 -9.18
N GLN A 297 -0.68 -2.82 -8.22
CA GLN A 297 0.02 -1.55 -8.17
C GLN A 297 0.99 -1.53 -6.97
N LEU A 298 2.26 -1.25 -7.24
CA LEU A 298 3.39 -1.43 -6.33
C LEU A 298 3.87 -0.06 -5.83
N LEU A 299 3.41 0.34 -4.64
CA LEU A 299 3.71 1.65 -4.05
C LEU A 299 4.93 1.56 -3.12
N VAL A 300 6.07 2.08 -3.54
CA VAL A 300 7.30 2.13 -2.75
C VAL A 300 7.46 3.50 -2.10
N CYS A 301 7.47 3.57 -0.77
CA CYS A 301 7.60 4.83 -0.05
C CYS A 301 9.01 5.41 -0.16
N THR A 302 9.18 6.51 -0.92
CA THR A 302 10.47 7.20 -1.11
C THR A 302 10.53 8.61 -0.49
N HIS A 303 9.65 8.89 0.46
CA HIS A 303 9.36 10.24 0.96
C HIS A 303 10.42 10.83 1.93
N GLY A 304 11.58 11.18 1.39
CA GLY A 304 12.78 11.60 2.16
C GLY A 304 12.63 12.87 3.02
N ARG A 305 11.74 13.78 2.63
CA ARG A 305 11.41 14.99 3.41
C ARG A 305 10.60 14.67 4.67
N HIS A 306 9.78 13.63 4.63
CA HIS A 306 9.12 13.08 5.80
C HIS A 306 10.12 12.31 6.67
N ASP A 307 10.88 11.40 6.07
CA ASP A 307 11.88 10.58 6.77
C ASP A 307 13.04 10.15 5.83
N PRO A 308 14.31 10.38 6.19
CA PRO A 308 15.46 10.02 5.36
C PRO A 308 15.54 8.53 5.02
N CYS A 309 15.25 7.63 5.98
CA CYS A 309 15.37 6.18 5.79
C CYS A 309 14.40 5.68 4.71
N CYS A 310 13.22 6.30 4.57
CA CYS A 310 12.28 6.00 3.48
C CYS A 310 12.91 6.25 2.10
N ALA A 311 13.63 7.36 1.92
CA ALA A 311 14.27 7.66 0.64
C ALA A 311 15.59 6.92 0.43
N GLU A 312 16.33 6.64 1.49
CA GLU A 312 17.58 5.90 1.46
C GLU A 312 17.36 4.45 1.00
N HIS A 313 16.45 3.71 1.65
CA HIS A 313 16.18 2.32 1.30
C HIS A 313 15.11 2.19 0.18
N GLY A 314 14.13 3.11 0.13
CA GLY A 314 13.01 3.01 -0.82
C GLY A 314 13.38 3.32 -2.27
N ARG A 315 14.32 4.23 -2.55
CA ARG A 315 14.70 4.53 -3.95
C ARG A 315 15.42 3.35 -4.64
N PRO A 316 16.37 2.64 -3.99
CA PRO A 316 16.91 1.38 -4.51
C PRO A 316 15.82 0.33 -4.81
N LEU A 317 14.84 0.15 -3.91
CA LEU A 317 13.72 -0.77 -4.13
C LEU A 317 12.84 -0.33 -5.31
N ALA A 318 12.44 0.94 -5.37
CA ALA A 318 11.65 1.47 -6.48
C ALA A 318 12.36 1.31 -7.83
N ARG A 319 13.70 1.47 -7.87
CA ARG A 319 14.51 1.20 -9.05
C ARG A 319 14.51 -0.27 -9.45
N ALA A 320 14.68 -1.17 -8.49
CA ALA A 320 14.68 -2.61 -8.74
C ALA A 320 13.31 -3.10 -9.25
N LEU A 321 12.22 -2.66 -8.62
CA LEU A 321 10.86 -3.00 -9.08
C LEU A 321 10.54 -2.37 -10.44
N SER A 322 10.92 -1.11 -10.69
CA SER A 322 10.68 -0.46 -11.99
C SER A 322 11.45 -1.12 -13.15
N ALA A 323 12.55 -1.83 -12.88
CA ALA A 323 13.28 -2.59 -13.89
C ALA A 323 12.57 -3.87 -14.35
N VAL A 324 11.66 -4.42 -13.53
CA VAL A 324 10.87 -5.63 -13.85
C VAL A 324 9.39 -5.33 -14.10
N GLU A 325 8.86 -4.27 -13.48
CA GLU A 325 7.44 -3.91 -13.43
C GLU A 325 7.24 -2.38 -13.59
N PRO A 326 7.71 -1.77 -14.70
CA PRO A 326 7.67 -0.31 -14.87
C PRO A 326 6.25 0.27 -14.83
N ALA A 327 5.26 -0.46 -15.38
CA ALA A 327 3.86 -0.03 -15.45
C ALA A 327 3.07 -0.23 -14.14
N ALA A 328 3.58 -1.05 -13.20
CA ALA A 328 2.97 -1.24 -11.88
C ALA A 328 3.71 -0.48 -10.77
N THR A 329 4.98 -0.11 -10.97
CA THR A 329 5.81 0.52 -9.94
C THR A 329 5.55 2.02 -9.82
N TRP A 330 5.41 2.46 -8.57
CA TRP A 330 5.27 3.85 -8.17
C TRP A 330 6.25 4.16 -7.03
N GLU A 331 6.92 5.30 -7.13
CA GLU A 331 7.41 5.99 -5.93
C GLU A 331 6.22 6.69 -5.27
N ALA A 332 6.06 6.53 -3.96
CA ALA A 332 4.92 7.06 -3.20
C ALA A 332 5.35 7.94 -2.01
N SER A 333 4.45 8.82 -1.60
CA SER A 333 4.50 9.58 -0.35
C SER A 333 4.38 8.66 0.87
N HIS A 334 4.45 9.22 2.09
CA HIS A 334 4.59 8.43 3.30
C HIS A 334 3.42 7.45 3.57
N VAL A 335 3.72 6.15 3.51
CA VAL A 335 2.75 5.05 3.72
C VAL A 335 2.59 4.61 5.18
N GLY A 336 3.47 5.04 6.10
CA GLY A 336 3.52 4.58 7.50
C GLY A 336 4.68 3.62 7.78
N GLY A 337 5.29 3.73 8.97
CA GLY A 337 6.32 2.78 9.46
C GLY A 337 7.74 3.03 8.95
N CYS A 338 8.27 4.24 9.13
CA CYS A 338 9.63 4.61 8.69
C CYS A 338 10.73 3.64 9.18
N ARG A 339 10.63 3.19 10.44
CA ARG A 339 11.55 2.22 11.03
C ARG A 339 11.64 0.87 10.30
N PHE A 340 10.61 0.53 9.51
CA PHE A 340 10.60 -0.67 8.67
C PHE A 340 11.02 -0.41 7.22
N ALA A 341 11.81 0.63 6.95
CA ALA A 341 12.20 0.96 5.57
C ALA A 341 13.13 -0.10 4.92
N ALA A 342 12.98 -0.37 3.61
CA ALA A 342 11.97 0.20 2.72
C ALA A 342 10.59 -0.45 2.91
N ASN A 343 9.56 0.35 2.63
CA ASN A 343 8.17 -0.09 2.68
C ASN A 343 7.58 -0.17 1.27
N LEU A 344 6.95 -1.32 0.98
CA LEU A 344 6.19 -1.59 -0.24
C LEU A 344 4.73 -1.83 0.16
N VAL A 345 3.78 -1.17 -0.52
CA VAL A 345 2.35 -1.48 -0.44
C VAL A 345 1.91 -2.04 -1.78
N VAL A 346 1.22 -3.19 -1.77
CA VAL A 346 0.64 -3.80 -2.95
C VAL A 346 -0.88 -3.63 -2.91
N LEU A 347 -1.43 -3.02 -3.96
CA LEU A 347 -2.87 -2.81 -4.16
C LEU A 347 -3.34 -3.66 -5.36
N PRO A 348 -4.60 -4.15 -5.38
CA PRO A 348 -5.72 -3.78 -4.49
C PRO A 348 -5.79 -4.52 -3.14
N GLU A 349 -4.91 -5.48 -2.85
CA GLU A 349 -4.94 -6.33 -1.65
C GLU A 349 -4.61 -5.57 -0.36
N GLY A 350 -3.96 -4.40 -0.46
CA GLY A 350 -3.53 -3.59 0.68
C GLY A 350 -2.50 -4.30 1.57
N LEU A 351 -1.63 -5.09 0.94
CA LEU A 351 -0.54 -5.80 1.61
C LEU A 351 0.60 -4.83 1.86
N TYR A 352 0.98 -4.66 3.12
CA TYR A 352 2.16 -3.89 3.50
C TYR A 352 3.35 -4.83 3.74
N TYR A 353 4.48 -4.51 3.15
CA TYR A 353 5.77 -5.16 3.40
C TYR A 353 6.77 -4.15 3.97
N GLY A 354 7.61 -4.63 4.89
CA GLY A 354 8.67 -3.88 5.55
C GLY A 354 10.03 -4.56 5.42
N HIS A 355 11.09 -3.80 5.69
CA HIS A 355 12.50 -4.20 5.53
C HIS A 355 12.90 -4.70 4.14
N VAL A 356 12.04 -4.51 3.13
CA VAL A 356 12.27 -4.96 1.77
C VAL A 356 13.46 -4.20 1.18
N ASP A 357 14.51 -4.91 0.79
CA ASP A 357 15.62 -4.34 0.04
C ASP A 357 15.46 -4.55 -1.47
N ALA A 358 16.38 -3.96 -2.24
CA ALA A 358 16.35 -4.01 -3.71
C ALA A 358 16.56 -5.42 -4.29
N HIS A 359 17.07 -6.38 -3.52
CA HIS A 359 17.27 -7.77 -3.95
C HIS A 359 16.03 -8.63 -3.64
N ALA A 360 15.45 -8.48 -2.44
CA ALA A 360 14.24 -9.19 -2.04
C ALA A 360 12.99 -8.76 -2.84
N GLY A 361 12.89 -7.46 -3.17
CA GLY A 361 11.70 -6.86 -3.81
C GLY A 361 11.12 -7.63 -5.00
N PRO A 362 11.89 -7.92 -6.07
CA PRO A 362 11.41 -8.69 -7.22
C PRO A 362 10.87 -10.08 -6.85
N GLY A 363 11.45 -10.75 -5.84
CA GLY A 363 10.96 -12.03 -5.33
C GLY A 363 9.58 -11.93 -4.69
N ILE A 364 9.34 -10.89 -3.88
CA ILE A 364 8.03 -10.61 -3.27
C ILE A 364 6.96 -10.39 -4.37
N VAL A 365 7.30 -9.63 -5.41
CA VAL A 365 6.38 -9.35 -6.52
C VAL A 365 6.08 -10.59 -7.36
N SER A 366 7.09 -11.43 -7.61
CA SER A 366 6.91 -12.72 -8.29
C SER A 366 5.99 -13.65 -7.51
N ALA A 367 6.21 -13.80 -6.19
CA ALA A 367 5.34 -14.58 -5.32
C ALA A 367 3.89 -14.05 -5.33
N HIS A 368 3.72 -12.72 -5.25
CA HIS A 368 2.41 -12.07 -5.30
C HIS A 368 1.67 -12.33 -6.62
N ARG A 369 2.35 -12.28 -7.77
CA ARG A 369 1.77 -12.66 -9.07
C ARG A 369 1.28 -14.10 -9.12
N THR A 370 1.88 -15.00 -8.34
CA THR A 370 1.43 -16.40 -8.18
C THR A 370 0.43 -16.59 -7.03
N GLY A 371 -0.16 -15.51 -6.51
CA GLY A 371 -1.16 -15.58 -5.45
C GLY A 371 -0.59 -15.81 -4.04
N ARG A 372 0.71 -15.57 -3.81
CA ARG A 372 1.41 -15.88 -2.53
C ARG A 372 2.04 -14.66 -1.85
N LEU A 373 2.37 -14.80 -0.57
CA LEU A 373 2.84 -13.76 0.34
C LEU A 373 4.29 -13.99 0.74
N SER A 374 5.06 -12.91 0.90
CA SER A 374 6.37 -12.98 1.54
C SER A 374 6.24 -12.83 3.07
N LEU A 375 6.08 -13.95 3.79
CA LEU A 375 5.85 -13.96 5.25
C LEU A 375 6.99 -13.34 6.08
N ALA A 376 8.22 -13.35 5.56
CA ALA A 376 9.39 -12.73 6.17
C ALA A 376 9.30 -11.18 6.20
N HIS A 377 8.63 -10.58 5.21
CA HIS A 377 8.52 -9.12 5.07
C HIS A 377 7.14 -8.56 5.40
N LEU A 378 6.12 -9.41 5.57
CA LEU A 378 4.73 -9.01 5.72
C LEU A 378 4.51 -8.23 7.04
N ARG A 379 4.08 -6.97 6.94
CA ARG A 379 3.63 -6.14 8.06
C ARG A 379 2.16 -6.36 8.41
N GLY A 380 1.36 -6.75 7.42
CA GLY A 380 -0.07 -7.06 7.55
C GLY A 380 -0.92 -6.51 6.42
N ARG A 381 -2.24 -6.80 6.50
CA ARG A 381 -3.24 -6.27 5.56
C ARG A 381 -3.90 -5.02 6.09
N SER A 382 -4.06 -4.01 5.23
CA SER A 382 -4.63 -2.71 5.61
C SER A 382 -6.10 -2.76 6.03
N ASN A 383 -6.86 -3.79 5.64
CA ASN A 383 -8.27 -3.94 6.04
C ASN A 383 -8.47 -4.47 7.48
N LEU A 384 -7.43 -5.04 8.09
CA LEU A 384 -7.44 -5.67 9.42
C LEU A 384 -6.87 -4.74 10.51
N PRO A 385 -7.39 -4.76 11.74
CA PRO A 385 -6.78 -4.08 12.90
C PRO A 385 -5.40 -4.66 13.26
N PHE A 386 -4.52 -3.86 13.88
CA PHE A 386 -3.14 -4.25 14.21
C PHE A 386 -2.99 -5.59 14.97
N PRO A 387 -3.77 -5.91 16.04
CA PRO A 387 -3.65 -7.21 16.70
C PRO A 387 -4.08 -8.38 15.80
N VAL A 388 -5.06 -8.15 14.92
CA VAL A 388 -5.56 -9.16 13.98
C VAL A 388 -4.56 -9.41 12.84
N GLN A 389 -3.83 -8.38 12.41
CA GLN A 389 -2.70 -8.53 11.49
C GLN A 389 -1.58 -9.36 12.13
N ALA A 390 -1.22 -9.10 13.39
CA ALA A 390 -0.23 -9.89 14.12
C ALA A 390 -0.68 -11.36 14.29
N ALA A 391 -1.96 -11.57 14.64
CA ALA A 391 -2.57 -12.90 14.71
C ALA A 391 -2.47 -13.67 13.39
N GLU A 392 -2.82 -13.02 12.26
CA GLU A 392 -2.75 -13.61 10.93
C GLU A 392 -1.29 -13.99 10.58
N ILE A 393 -0.34 -13.07 10.77
CA ILE A 393 1.05 -13.29 10.39
C ILE A 393 1.69 -14.41 11.21
N ALA A 394 1.41 -14.47 12.51
CA ALA A 394 1.92 -15.54 13.37
C ALA A 394 1.36 -16.91 12.95
N LEU A 395 0.05 -17.00 12.69
CA LEU A 395 -0.56 -18.23 12.19
C LEU A 395 0.03 -18.66 10.84
N ARG A 396 0.23 -17.74 9.91
CA ARG A 396 0.88 -18.03 8.62
C ARG A 396 2.32 -18.52 8.79
N ARG A 397 3.11 -17.88 9.67
CA ARG A 397 4.49 -18.30 9.94
C ARG A 397 4.56 -19.67 10.62
N SER A 398 3.59 -20.04 11.46
CA SER A 398 3.58 -21.36 12.13
C SER A 398 2.98 -22.51 11.30
N THR A 399 2.23 -22.20 10.23
CA THR A 399 1.56 -23.18 9.36
C THR A 399 2.09 -23.19 7.93
N GLU A 400 3.04 -22.30 7.62
CA GLU A 400 3.59 -22.06 6.28
C GLU A 400 2.54 -21.67 5.20
N LEU A 401 1.33 -21.29 5.61
CA LEU A 401 0.25 -20.82 4.73
C LEU A 401 0.62 -19.46 4.12
N ASP A 402 1.21 -19.48 2.92
CA ASP A 402 1.66 -18.29 2.21
C ASP A 402 0.68 -17.79 1.13
N GLY A 403 -0.41 -18.48 0.82
CA GLY A 403 -1.40 -18.03 -0.15
C GLY A 403 -2.19 -16.80 0.31
N ILE A 404 -2.40 -15.83 -0.59
CA ILE A 404 -3.04 -14.54 -0.30
C ILE A 404 -4.44 -14.72 0.29
N ASP A 405 -5.16 -15.78 -0.08
CA ASP A 405 -6.54 -16.03 0.39
C ASP A 405 -6.68 -17.26 1.29
N ASP A 406 -5.57 -17.85 1.74
CA ASP A 406 -5.56 -19.05 2.60
C ASP A 406 -6.21 -18.84 3.97
N LEU A 407 -6.39 -17.61 4.45
CA LEU A 407 -6.96 -17.35 5.77
C LEU A 407 -8.05 -16.29 5.69
N GLU A 408 -9.26 -16.66 6.10
CA GLU A 408 -10.36 -15.73 6.37
C GLU A 408 -10.60 -15.61 7.89
N VAL A 409 -10.95 -14.41 8.35
CA VAL A 409 -11.39 -14.16 9.73
C VAL A 409 -12.86 -14.56 9.86
N ALA A 410 -13.12 -15.70 10.50
CA ALA A 410 -14.47 -16.21 10.75
C ALA A 410 -15.15 -15.46 11.91
N SER A 411 -14.41 -15.15 12.98
CA SER A 411 -14.92 -14.35 14.10
C SER A 411 -13.80 -13.61 14.84
N ARG A 412 -14.20 -12.60 15.63
CA ARG A 412 -13.32 -11.86 16.54
C ARG A 412 -14.08 -11.51 17.81
N THR A 413 -13.43 -11.68 18.96
CA THR A 413 -13.90 -11.25 20.27
C THR A 413 -12.80 -10.40 20.92
N ASP A 414 -13.18 -9.28 21.54
CA ASP A 414 -12.27 -8.44 22.33
C ASP A 414 -12.62 -8.64 23.82
N GLN A 415 -11.65 -9.03 24.66
CA GLN A 415 -11.85 -9.26 26.10
C GLN A 415 -10.63 -8.77 26.88
N GLY A 416 -10.83 -7.99 27.95
CA GLY A 416 -9.75 -7.56 28.85
C GLY A 416 -8.66 -6.65 28.26
N GLY A 417 -8.72 -6.33 26.96
CA GLY A 417 -7.64 -5.66 26.21
C GLY A 417 -6.96 -6.59 25.19
N ASP A 418 -7.19 -7.90 25.30
CA ASP A 418 -6.73 -8.92 24.38
C ASP A 418 -7.74 -9.18 23.27
N VAL A 419 -7.25 -9.70 22.15
CA VAL A 419 -8.05 -9.95 20.95
C VAL A 419 -7.97 -11.42 20.58
N SER A 420 -9.10 -12.13 20.65
CA SER A 420 -9.20 -13.51 20.16
C SER A 420 -9.83 -13.53 18.77
N VAL A 421 -9.18 -14.17 17.81
CA VAL A 421 -9.60 -14.24 16.40
C VAL A 421 -9.71 -15.71 16.01
N VAL A 422 -10.81 -16.09 15.37
CA VAL A 422 -10.91 -17.41 14.73
C VAL A 422 -10.65 -17.26 13.24
N PHE A 423 -9.65 -17.98 12.75
CA PHE A 423 -9.35 -18.11 11.32
C PHE A 423 -9.85 -19.44 10.78
N THR A 424 -10.32 -19.42 9.54
CA THR A 424 -10.58 -20.58 8.68
C THR A 424 -9.59 -20.59 7.52
N GLY A 425 -9.10 -21.76 7.13
CA GLY A 425 -8.18 -21.92 6.00
C GLY A 425 -8.37 -23.21 5.20
N PRO A 426 -7.35 -23.66 4.43
CA PRO A 426 -7.51 -24.75 3.48
C PRO A 426 -7.90 -26.06 4.17
N HIS A 427 -8.58 -26.94 3.43
CA HIS A 427 -9.00 -28.26 3.89
C HIS A 427 -9.85 -28.25 5.19
N GLY A 428 -10.55 -27.15 5.46
CA GLY A 428 -11.38 -27.01 6.67
C GLY A 428 -10.59 -26.69 7.94
N GLY A 429 -9.30 -26.35 7.82
CA GLY A 429 -8.47 -25.96 8.96
C GLY A 429 -9.04 -24.77 9.72
N ARG A 430 -9.04 -24.85 11.06
CA ARG A 430 -9.55 -23.81 11.96
C ARG A 430 -8.59 -23.58 13.10
N TRP A 431 -8.35 -22.31 13.42
CA TRP A 431 -7.47 -21.91 14.51
C TRP A 431 -8.07 -20.73 15.26
N ARG A 432 -7.99 -20.77 16.59
CA ARG A 432 -8.14 -19.58 17.43
C ARG A 432 -6.74 -19.01 17.65
N VAL A 433 -6.59 -17.70 17.49
CA VAL A 433 -5.38 -16.98 17.86
C VAL A 433 -5.76 -15.91 18.86
N THR A 434 -5.25 -16.01 20.08
CA THR A 434 -5.45 -15.00 21.13
C THR A 434 -4.21 -14.12 21.18
N VAL A 435 -4.40 -12.80 21.07
CA VAL A 435 -3.29 -11.84 21.03
C VAL A 435 -3.33 -10.95 22.26
N ARG A 436 -2.31 -11.12 23.10
CA ARG A 436 -2.00 -10.21 24.20
C ARG A 436 -1.29 -8.97 23.66
N THR A 437 -1.70 -7.78 24.11
CA THR A 437 -1.10 -6.51 23.66
C THR A 437 -0.28 -5.87 24.78
N GLU A 438 1.03 -6.09 24.77
CA GLU A 438 1.96 -5.47 25.71
C GLU A 438 2.24 -4.02 25.33
N ARG A 439 2.24 -3.13 26.32
CA ARG A 439 2.47 -1.69 26.16
C ARG A 439 3.56 -1.14 27.08
N ASP A 440 4.15 -2.00 27.90
CA ASP A 440 5.31 -1.67 28.71
C ASP A 440 6.55 -2.15 27.95
N GLN A 441 7.12 -1.25 27.15
CA GLN A 441 8.26 -1.50 26.28
C GLN A 441 9.14 -0.24 26.28
N GLU A 442 10.43 -0.38 26.01
CA GLU A 442 11.30 0.79 25.95
C GLU A 442 10.87 1.77 24.83
N PRO A 443 10.84 3.09 25.09
CA PRO A 443 10.54 4.09 24.08
C PRO A 443 11.57 4.10 22.95
N ARG A 444 11.13 3.80 21.73
CA ARG A 444 11.98 3.71 20.53
C ARG A 444 11.52 4.67 19.44
N LEU A 445 12.41 4.99 18.50
CA LEU A 445 12.13 5.97 17.44
C LEU A 445 11.39 5.33 16.27
N LEU A 446 10.14 5.74 16.06
CA LEU A 446 9.32 5.19 14.97
C LEU A 446 9.58 5.87 13.61
N SER A 447 10.23 7.03 13.64
CA SER A 447 10.74 7.81 12.51
C SER A 447 11.91 8.69 12.96
N CYS A 448 12.82 9.04 12.05
CA CYS A 448 14.01 9.86 12.30
C CYS A 448 13.68 11.29 12.76
N HIS A 449 12.49 11.79 12.43
CA HIS A 449 11.99 13.10 12.84
C HIS A 449 10.91 13.02 13.94
N GLY A 450 10.57 11.81 14.39
CA GLY A 450 9.60 11.58 15.45
C GLY A 450 10.19 11.76 16.84
N ARG A 451 9.33 11.83 17.85
CA ARG A 451 9.73 11.61 19.24
C ARG A 451 9.77 10.09 19.50
N PRO A 452 10.60 9.61 20.45
CA PRO A 452 10.49 8.24 20.95
C PRO A 452 9.06 7.96 21.41
N ALA A 453 8.57 6.77 21.12
CA ALA A 453 7.26 6.30 21.50
C ALA A 453 7.33 4.82 21.86
N VAL A 454 6.33 4.35 22.59
CA VAL A 454 6.21 2.96 23.01
C VAL A 454 5.25 2.25 22.04
N PRO A 455 5.73 1.59 20.98
CA PRO A 455 4.85 0.81 20.11
C PRO A 455 4.37 -0.44 20.87
N PRO A 456 3.12 -0.88 20.67
CA PRO A 456 2.65 -2.12 21.26
C PRO A 456 3.45 -3.31 20.72
N ARG A 457 3.72 -4.28 21.59
CA ARG A 457 4.19 -5.62 21.21
C ARG A 457 2.99 -6.57 21.24
N TYR A 458 2.91 -7.46 20.25
CA TYR A 458 1.83 -8.42 20.11
C TYR A 458 2.35 -9.82 20.41
N GLU A 459 1.67 -10.53 21.30
CA GLU A 459 1.98 -11.91 21.64
C GLU A 459 0.81 -12.82 21.25
N PRO A 460 0.92 -13.51 20.09
CA PRO A 460 -0.10 -14.41 19.60
C PRO A 460 0.10 -15.83 20.14
N GLU A 461 -0.90 -16.34 20.85
CA GLU A 461 -1.03 -17.76 21.20
C GLU A 461 -1.97 -18.44 20.20
N ILE A 462 -1.54 -19.55 19.60
CA ILE A 462 -2.26 -20.26 18.54
C ILE A 462 -2.81 -21.58 19.07
N THR A 463 -4.14 -21.73 19.04
CA THR A 463 -4.84 -22.96 19.40
C THR A 463 -5.54 -23.53 18.15
N PRO A 464 -5.10 -24.67 17.60
CA PRO A 464 -5.89 -25.42 16.62
C PRO A 464 -7.27 -25.74 17.19
N LEU A 465 -8.31 -25.61 16.38
CA LEU A 465 -9.65 -26.03 16.74
C LEU A 465 -9.94 -27.36 16.05
N ALA A 466 -10.62 -28.27 16.74
CA ALA A 466 -11.15 -29.47 16.11
C ALA A 466 -11.99 -29.09 14.89
N PRO A 467 -12.00 -29.91 13.82
CA PRO A 467 -12.99 -29.78 12.77
C PRO A 467 -14.40 -29.77 13.39
N TRP A 468 -15.29 -28.99 12.77
CA TRP A 468 -16.71 -29.11 13.06
C TRP A 468 -17.29 -29.92 11.91
N ASP A 469 -18.07 -30.94 12.24
CA ASP A 469 -18.87 -31.65 11.27
C ASP A 469 -19.84 -30.67 10.58
N ALA A 470 -20.32 -31.03 9.38
CA ALA A 470 -21.13 -30.14 8.55
C ALA A 470 -22.49 -29.76 9.18
N ASP A 471 -22.88 -30.41 10.28
CA ASP A 471 -24.05 -30.14 11.11
C ASP A 471 -23.80 -29.14 12.25
N GLY A 472 -22.53 -28.79 12.52
CA GLY A 472 -22.13 -27.95 13.64
C GLY A 472 -21.70 -28.69 14.91
N SER A 473 -21.56 -30.02 14.87
CA SER A 473 -21.05 -30.84 15.97
C SER A 473 -19.51 -30.85 16.00
N PRO A 474 -18.85 -30.95 17.17
CA PRO A 474 -17.40 -31.18 17.24
C PRO A 474 -17.06 -32.61 16.80
N THR A 475 -16.11 -32.78 15.87
CA THR A 475 -15.73 -34.12 15.40
C THR A 475 -15.07 -34.95 16.50
N GLY A 476 -15.80 -35.95 17.02
CA GLY A 476 -15.26 -37.10 17.77
C GLY A 476 -14.86 -36.82 19.22
N GLY A 477 -15.64 -37.35 20.18
CA GLY A 477 -15.29 -37.27 21.60
C GLY A 477 -16.34 -37.81 22.56
N SER A 478 -16.92 -38.99 22.32
CA SER A 478 -17.74 -39.67 23.34
C SER A 478 -16.84 -40.29 24.41
N PRO A 479 -16.94 -39.87 25.69
CA PRO A 479 -16.34 -40.61 26.78
C PRO A 479 -17.28 -41.78 27.16
N THR A 480 -17.26 -42.86 26.38
CA THR A 480 -17.85 -44.13 26.81
C THR A 480 -16.93 -44.80 27.85
N GLY A 481 -16.79 -44.15 29.00
CA GLY A 481 -16.14 -44.67 30.19
C GLY A 481 -17.18 -45.24 31.13
N GLY A 482 -17.67 -46.45 30.84
CA GLY A 482 -18.57 -47.16 31.74
C GLY A 482 -17.84 -47.52 33.04
N ALA A 483 -18.45 -47.19 34.19
CA ALA A 483 -17.95 -47.64 35.48
C ALA A 483 -18.27 -49.14 35.69
N PRO A 484 -17.29 -49.98 36.05
CA PRO A 484 -17.60 -51.28 36.65
C PRO A 484 -17.92 -51.07 38.13
N SER A 485 -19.17 -51.36 38.51
CA SER A 485 -19.52 -51.65 39.90
C SER A 485 -18.99 -53.03 40.27
N GLY A 486 -18.16 -53.12 41.32
CA GLY A 486 -17.59 -54.35 41.87
C GLY A 486 -16.86 -54.06 43.17
#